data_AF-A0A0P8V6R9-F1
#
_entry.id   AF-A0A0P8V6R9-F1
#
_cell.length_a   1.000
_cell.length_b   1.000
_cell.length_c   1.000
_cell.angle_alpha   90.00
_cell.angle_beta   90.00
_cell.angle_gamma   90.00
#
_symmetry.space_group_name_H-M   'P 1'
#
loop_
_entity.id
_entity.type
_entity.pdbx_description
1 polymer ?
#
loop_
_entity_poly.entity_id
_entity_poly.type
_entity_poly.pdbx_seq_one_letter_code
_entity_poly.pdbx_strand_id
1 'polypeptide(L)'
;MNSNKLNIIKLPEELIEFKKLYLNNRDPIRRKVLSFAEVSYFMNKIIPLPINSNTYYKVRYESYDNDKYLLLLLAYNYIIYKLLLKRVNLYELKIPFEDITLTTNFIDIFFQYKTPIIDKKTNIVWILPKQKIKKYIYESIYFNNFNNYYYEEETLLKLIYIIAGFVKYEYQNLNTEIIDEINLLNYPTLVFANIKLYEKGIIKIFEENNRISIILSLNSSNQNIIFTKNESLLKKKILQVINKIDGIDYNIDDFLD
;
A
#
# COMPACT_ATOMS: atom_id res chain seq x y z
N MET A 1 -12.36 45.63 11.22
CA MET A 1 -12.80 44.24 10.94
C MET A 1 -11.57 43.44 10.58
N ASN A 2 -11.06 42.62 11.52
CA ASN A 2 -9.90 41.77 11.26
C ASN A 2 -10.34 40.62 10.35
N SER A 3 -9.74 40.52 9.18
CA SER A 3 -9.85 39.31 8.37
C SER A 3 -9.20 38.18 9.14
N ASN A 4 -10.00 37.23 9.62
CA ASN A 4 -9.51 35.95 10.11
C ASN A 4 -8.80 35.25 8.93
N LYS A 5 -7.50 35.50 8.75
CA LYS A 5 -6.64 34.68 7.90
C LYS A 5 -6.68 33.28 8.50
N LEU A 6 -7.48 32.41 7.89
CA LEU A 6 -7.46 30.99 8.15
C LEU A 6 -6.03 30.49 7.93
N ASN A 7 -5.34 30.13 9.01
CA ASN A 7 -3.98 29.62 8.93
C ASN A 7 -4.04 28.20 8.37
N ILE A 8 -3.60 28.04 7.12
CA ILE A 8 -3.36 26.71 6.55
C ILE A 8 -2.24 26.06 7.37
N ILE A 9 -2.53 24.90 7.92
CA ILE A 9 -1.59 24.17 8.77
C ILE A 9 -0.54 23.53 7.88
N LYS A 10 0.74 23.72 8.23
CA LYS A 10 1.83 22.99 7.60
C LYS A 10 1.87 21.56 8.15
N LEU A 11 1.84 20.56 7.27
CA LEU A 11 1.94 19.15 7.66
C LEU A 11 3.27 18.84 8.38
N PRO A 12 3.28 17.80 9.25
CA PRO A 12 4.51 17.18 9.74
C PRO A 12 5.50 16.84 8.61
N GLU A 13 6.80 16.93 8.88
CA GLU A 13 7.88 16.76 7.89
C GLU A 13 7.78 15.42 7.15
N GLU A 14 7.55 14.34 7.88
CA GLU A 14 7.40 13.00 7.30
C GLU A 14 6.19 12.88 6.38
N LEU A 15 5.10 13.61 6.64
CA LEU A 15 3.94 13.66 5.77
C LEU A 15 4.20 14.51 4.53
N ILE A 16 5.02 15.56 4.63
CA ILE A 16 5.46 16.35 3.47
C ILE A 16 6.30 15.47 2.53
N GLU A 17 7.27 14.72 3.06
CA GLU A 17 8.09 13.82 2.24
C GLU A 17 7.25 12.68 1.65
N PHE A 18 6.35 12.07 2.44
CA PHE A 18 5.43 11.07 1.93
C PHE A 18 4.51 11.62 0.84
N LYS A 19 4.06 12.88 0.94
CA LYS A 19 3.25 13.56 -0.09
C LYS A 19 3.97 13.68 -1.42
N LYS A 20 5.26 14.01 -1.43
CA LYS A 20 6.05 14.06 -2.66
C LYS A 20 6.08 12.70 -3.35
N LEU A 21 6.33 11.62 -2.60
CA LEU A 21 6.35 10.27 -3.14
C LEU A 21 4.97 9.83 -3.67
N TYR A 22 3.93 10.08 -2.87
CA TYR A 22 2.56 9.64 -3.18
C TYR A 22 1.98 10.34 -4.42
N LEU A 23 2.18 11.65 -4.55
CA LEU A 23 1.66 12.43 -5.68
C LEU A 23 2.42 12.20 -6.99
N ASN A 24 3.72 11.90 -6.91
CA ASN A 24 4.55 11.63 -8.09
C ASN A 24 4.26 10.27 -8.73
N ASN A 25 3.51 9.41 -8.05
CA ASN A 25 3.22 8.07 -8.52
C ASN A 25 1.73 7.94 -8.85
N ARG A 26 1.36 7.62 -10.08
CA ARG A 26 -0.04 7.34 -10.46
C ARG A 26 -0.40 5.86 -10.35
N ASP A 27 0.59 5.01 -10.08
CA ASP A 27 0.39 3.58 -9.95
C ASP A 27 -0.03 3.24 -8.51
N PRO A 28 -1.27 2.73 -8.31
CA PRO A 28 -1.81 2.46 -6.98
C PRO A 28 -1.05 1.36 -6.23
N ILE A 29 -0.39 0.44 -6.95
CA ILE A 29 0.44 -0.60 -6.36
C ILE A 29 1.79 -0.01 -5.96
N ARG A 30 2.49 0.68 -6.88
CA ARG A 30 3.82 1.26 -6.58
C ARG A 30 3.77 2.31 -5.48
N ARG A 31 2.66 3.04 -5.29
CA ARG A 31 2.45 3.95 -4.13
C ARG A 31 2.60 3.27 -2.77
N LYS A 32 2.36 1.95 -2.70
CA LYS A 32 2.45 1.14 -1.47
C LYS A 32 3.73 0.30 -1.39
N VAL A 33 4.66 0.50 -2.33
CA VAL A 33 5.96 -0.17 -2.34
C VAL A 33 7.03 0.86 -2.05
N LEU A 34 7.82 0.63 -1.02
CA LEU A 34 8.79 1.60 -0.53
C LEU A 34 10.17 0.97 -0.45
N SER A 35 11.18 1.68 -0.95
CA SER A 35 12.59 1.30 -0.82
C SER A 35 13.02 1.29 0.64
N PHE A 36 14.11 0.57 0.94
CA PHE A 36 14.72 0.57 2.27
C PHE A 36 14.99 1.99 2.80
N ALA A 37 15.49 2.91 1.96
CA ALA A 37 15.83 4.27 2.36
C ALA A 37 14.59 5.05 2.82
N GLU A 38 13.49 4.96 2.05
CA GLU A 38 12.22 5.60 2.39
C GLU A 38 11.64 5.05 3.68
N VAL A 39 11.57 3.72 3.80
CA VAL A 39 11.04 3.04 4.99
C VAL A 39 11.85 3.41 6.24
N SER A 40 13.17 3.41 6.14
CA SER A 40 14.06 3.77 7.26
C SER A 40 13.89 5.23 7.68
N TYR A 41 13.78 6.15 6.72
CA TYR A 41 13.52 7.56 6.99
C TYR A 41 12.21 7.74 7.77
N PHE A 42 11.10 7.17 7.28
CA PHE A 42 9.80 7.33 7.90
C PHE A 42 9.74 6.67 9.29
N MET A 43 10.25 5.44 9.42
CA MET A 43 10.24 4.72 10.70
C MET A 43 11.04 5.44 11.80
N ASN A 44 12.08 6.21 11.43
CA ASN A 44 12.85 7.02 12.39
C ASN A 44 12.12 8.30 12.82
N LYS A 45 11.14 8.78 12.04
CA LYS A 45 10.40 10.04 12.31
C LYS A 45 9.06 9.81 13.01
N ILE A 46 8.44 8.64 12.84
CA ILE A 46 7.15 8.33 13.46
C ILE A 46 7.27 8.04 14.96
N ILE A 47 6.19 8.32 15.69
CA ILE A 47 6.08 8.09 17.13
C ILE A 47 4.78 7.35 17.44
N PRO A 48 4.71 6.59 18.54
CA PRO A 48 3.45 6.03 19.04
C PRO A 48 2.36 7.08 19.19
N LEU A 49 1.14 6.75 18.79
CA LEU A 49 -0.01 7.65 18.90
C LEU A 49 -0.88 7.27 20.09
N PRO A 50 -1.05 8.17 21.08
CA PRO A 50 -1.99 7.96 22.16
C PRO A 50 -3.41 8.32 21.71
N ILE A 51 -4.35 7.40 21.88
CA ILE A 51 -5.77 7.61 21.59
C ILE A 51 -6.60 7.25 22.83
N ASN A 52 -7.65 8.02 23.10
CA ASN A 52 -8.58 7.65 24.17
C ASN A 52 -9.24 6.29 23.88
N SER A 53 -9.22 5.39 24.86
CA SER A 53 -9.74 4.02 24.72
C SER A 53 -11.21 3.99 24.30
N ASN A 54 -12.06 4.83 24.92
CA ASN A 54 -13.49 4.89 24.59
C ASN A 54 -13.70 5.33 23.14
N THR A 55 -12.98 6.37 22.69
CA THR A 55 -13.05 6.83 21.30
C THR A 55 -12.59 5.76 20.32
N TYR A 56 -11.46 5.11 20.61
CA TYR A 56 -10.92 4.04 19.76
C TYR A 56 -11.92 2.88 19.62
N TYR A 57 -12.41 2.33 20.73
CA TYR A 57 -13.27 1.16 20.70
C TYR A 57 -14.66 1.43 20.14
N LYS A 58 -15.21 2.62 20.41
CA LYS A 58 -16.44 3.08 19.79
C LYS A 58 -16.34 3.07 18.26
N VAL A 59 -15.30 3.70 17.71
CA VAL A 59 -15.10 3.75 16.25
C VAL A 59 -14.74 2.38 15.68
N ARG A 60 -14.01 1.55 16.42
CA ARG A 60 -13.55 0.23 15.96
C ARG A 60 -14.65 -0.83 15.88
N TYR A 61 -15.68 -0.75 16.73
CA TYR A 61 -16.66 -1.82 16.88
C TYR A 61 -18.12 -1.39 16.66
N GLU A 62 -18.45 -0.10 16.74
CA GLU A 62 -19.85 0.37 16.64
C GLU A 62 -20.19 1.03 15.29
N SER A 63 -19.26 1.13 14.34
CA SER A 63 -19.47 1.80 13.04
C SER A 63 -19.66 0.82 11.86
N TYR A 64 -20.44 1.22 10.85
CA TYR A 64 -20.76 0.37 9.69
C TYR A 64 -19.56 0.14 8.72
N ASP A 65 -18.47 0.92 8.86
CA ASP A 65 -17.19 0.76 8.14
C ASP A 65 -15.99 1.04 9.07
N ASN A 66 -15.88 0.19 10.10
CA ASN A 66 -14.98 0.38 11.25
C ASN A 66 -13.53 0.71 10.87
N ASP A 67 -12.98 0.14 9.80
CA ASP A 67 -11.57 0.34 9.43
C ASP A 67 -11.32 1.71 8.79
N LYS A 68 -12.20 2.19 7.89
CA LYS A 68 -12.03 3.50 7.25
C LYS A 68 -12.21 4.64 8.23
N TYR A 69 -13.25 4.57 9.07
CA TYR A 69 -13.49 5.59 10.10
C TYR A 69 -12.37 5.63 11.15
N LEU A 70 -11.83 4.47 11.52
CA LEU A 70 -10.69 4.42 12.43
C LEU A 70 -9.45 5.06 11.80
N LEU A 71 -9.12 4.73 10.55
CA LEU A 71 -8.00 5.37 9.85
C LEU A 71 -8.17 6.89 9.76
N LEU A 72 -9.38 7.37 9.47
CA LEU A 72 -9.70 8.78 9.42
C LEU A 72 -9.46 9.46 10.79
N LEU A 73 -10.01 8.87 11.86
CA LEU A 73 -9.79 9.34 13.23
C LEU A 73 -8.29 9.42 13.56
N LEU A 74 -7.53 8.39 13.20
CA LEU A 74 -6.09 8.32 13.46
C LEU A 74 -5.32 9.37 12.66
N ALA A 75 -5.70 9.63 11.41
CA ALA A 75 -5.08 10.65 10.58
C ALA A 75 -5.22 12.05 11.19
N TYR A 76 -6.43 12.41 11.64
CA TYR A 76 -6.65 13.68 12.36
C TYR A 76 -5.81 13.76 13.63
N ASN A 77 -5.87 12.72 14.48
CA ASN A 77 -5.11 12.69 15.73
C ASN A 77 -3.59 12.77 15.48
N TYR A 78 -3.08 12.14 14.43
CA TYR A 78 -1.67 12.17 14.06
C TYR A 78 -1.20 13.60 13.81
N ILE A 79 -1.89 14.33 12.92
CA ILE A 79 -1.53 15.70 12.55
C ILE A 79 -1.59 16.61 13.77
N ILE A 80 -2.69 16.53 14.56
CA ILE A 80 -2.88 17.35 15.76
C ILE A 80 -1.79 17.07 16.80
N TYR A 81 -1.51 15.79 17.05
CA TYR A 81 -0.53 15.37 18.05
C TYR A 81 0.89 15.80 17.68
N LYS A 82 1.30 15.57 16.42
CA LYS A 82 2.63 15.94 15.92
C LYS A 82 2.88 17.44 15.92
N LEU A 83 1.86 18.24 15.60
CA LEU A 83 1.96 19.69 15.56
C LEU A 83 1.71 20.36 16.92
N LEU A 84 1.51 19.56 17.98
CA LEU A 84 1.21 20.02 19.34
C LEU A 84 0.00 20.96 19.41
N LEU A 85 -0.99 20.77 18.52
CA LEU A 85 -2.16 21.64 18.38
C LEU A 85 -3.24 21.39 19.45
N LYS A 86 -2.86 20.84 20.62
CA LYS A 86 -3.77 20.41 21.70
C LYS A 86 -4.68 21.53 22.25
N ARG A 87 -4.42 22.80 21.89
CA ARG A 87 -5.20 23.98 22.31
C ARG A 87 -5.91 24.72 21.17
N VAL A 88 -5.79 24.25 19.92
CA VAL A 88 -6.44 24.89 18.78
C VAL A 88 -7.83 24.28 18.61
N ASN A 89 -8.84 25.13 18.44
CA ASN A 89 -10.20 24.70 18.17
C ASN A 89 -10.21 23.85 16.88
N LEU A 90 -10.73 22.61 16.95
CA LEU A 90 -10.80 21.70 15.80
C LEU A 90 -11.56 22.32 14.63
N TYR A 91 -12.54 23.19 14.90
CA TYR A 91 -13.30 23.92 13.88
C TYR A 91 -12.50 25.02 13.17
N GLU A 92 -11.37 25.46 13.73
CA GLU A 92 -10.45 26.44 13.14
C GLU A 92 -9.34 25.78 12.31
N LEU A 93 -9.09 24.48 12.53
CA LEU A 93 -8.09 23.69 11.81
C LEU A 93 -8.64 23.24 10.45
N LYS A 94 -8.39 24.02 9.39
CA LYS A 94 -8.65 23.58 8.01
C LYS A 94 -7.48 22.74 7.49
N ILE A 95 -7.62 21.41 7.57
CA ILE A 95 -6.73 20.47 6.89
C ILE A 95 -7.36 20.10 5.53
N PRO A 96 -6.64 20.27 4.40
CA PRO A 96 -7.13 19.84 3.09
C PRO A 96 -7.51 18.35 3.07
N PHE A 97 -8.58 18.00 2.36
CA PHE A 97 -9.03 16.61 2.25
C PHE A 97 -7.96 15.67 1.67
N GLU A 98 -7.18 16.17 0.70
CA GLU A 98 -6.05 15.45 0.12
C GLU A 98 -4.99 15.09 1.18
N ASP A 99 -4.71 16.01 2.10
CA ASP A 99 -3.72 15.79 3.16
C ASP A 99 -4.22 14.78 4.20
N ILE A 100 -5.53 14.75 4.45
CA ILE A 100 -6.15 13.72 5.28
C ILE A 100 -6.06 12.36 4.58
N THR A 101 -6.42 12.28 3.30
CA THR A 101 -6.34 11.04 2.50
C THR A 101 -4.90 10.51 2.40
N LEU A 102 -3.94 11.42 2.27
CA LEU A 102 -2.53 11.06 2.33
C LEU A 102 -2.18 10.48 3.71
N THR A 103 -2.60 11.15 4.77
CA THR A 103 -2.27 10.75 6.14
C THR A 103 -2.93 9.42 6.50
N THR A 104 -4.14 9.13 6.04
CA THR A 104 -4.76 7.81 6.23
C THR A 104 -3.93 6.71 5.58
N ASN A 105 -3.44 6.91 4.35
CA ASN A 105 -2.53 5.98 3.69
C ASN A 105 -1.21 5.82 4.44
N PHE A 106 -0.65 6.91 4.98
CA PHE A 106 0.55 6.87 5.80
C PHE A 106 0.33 6.02 7.07
N ILE A 107 -0.79 6.22 7.77
CA ILE A 107 -1.14 5.42 8.95
C ILE A 107 -1.36 3.94 8.57
N ASP A 108 -2.08 3.67 7.48
CA ASP A 108 -2.32 2.32 6.97
C ASP A 108 -1.01 1.57 6.70
N ILE A 109 0.00 2.25 6.14
CA ILE A 109 1.31 1.66 5.85
C ILE A 109 2.14 1.48 7.12
N PHE A 110 2.28 2.51 7.96
CA PHE A 110 3.32 2.53 9.01
C PHE A 110 2.86 2.12 10.41
N PHE A 111 1.55 2.04 10.69
CA PHE A 111 1.04 1.82 12.05
C PHE A 111 0.27 0.51 12.21
N GLN A 112 0.43 -0.11 13.38
CA GLN A 112 -0.30 -1.31 13.80
C GLN A 112 -1.57 -0.91 14.53
N TYR A 113 -2.54 -0.39 13.78
CA TYR A 113 -3.75 0.19 14.36
C TYR A 113 -4.87 -0.82 14.63
N LYS A 114 -4.84 -2.01 14.03
CA LYS A 114 -5.85 -3.06 14.26
C LYS A 114 -5.63 -3.86 15.54
N THR A 115 -4.40 -3.86 16.05
CA THR A 115 -3.97 -4.60 17.25
C THR A 115 -3.16 -3.67 18.16
N PRO A 116 -3.81 -2.67 18.77
CA PRO A 116 -3.10 -1.67 19.55
C PRO A 116 -2.76 -2.20 20.96
N ILE A 117 -1.94 -1.45 21.70
CA ILE A 117 -1.59 -1.78 23.09
C ILE A 117 -2.40 -0.89 24.04
N ILE A 118 -3.12 -1.50 24.97
CA ILE A 118 -3.85 -0.80 26.02
C ILE A 118 -2.89 -0.55 27.19
N ASP A 119 -2.79 0.70 27.63
CA ASP A 119 -2.17 0.99 28.91
C ASP A 119 -3.14 0.61 30.04
N LYS A 120 -2.77 -0.38 30.86
CA LYS A 120 -3.63 -0.87 31.95
C LYS A 120 -3.89 0.16 33.04
N LYS A 121 -3.09 1.23 33.11
CA LYS A 121 -3.18 2.27 34.15
C LYS A 121 -3.89 3.54 33.68
N THR A 122 -4.13 3.70 32.38
CA THR A 122 -4.74 4.90 31.81
C THR A 122 -5.82 4.54 30.79
N ASN A 123 -6.74 5.46 30.48
CA ASN A 123 -7.72 5.27 29.40
C ASN A 123 -7.09 5.54 28.01
N ILE A 124 -5.87 5.06 27.78
CA ILE A 124 -5.10 5.30 26.56
C ILE A 124 -4.82 3.98 25.85
N VAL A 125 -5.13 3.98 24.56
CA VAL A 125 -4.74 2.97 23.58
C VAL A 125 -3.59 3.55 22.77
N TRP A 126 -2.47 2.84 22.75
CA TRP A 126 -1.27 3.21 22.00
C TRP A 126 -1.27 2.52 20.63
N ILE A 127 -1.28 3.33 19.57
CA ILE A 127 -1.09 2.87 18.21
C ILE A 127 0.41 2.93 17.90
N LEU A 128 1.04 1.76 17.80
CA LEU A 128 2.48 1.65 17.60
C LEU A 128 2.87 1.58 16.13
N PRO A 129 4.11 2.00 15.78
CA PRO A 129 4.72 1.65 14.51
C PRO A 129 4.70 0.14 14.25
N LYS A 130 4.47 -0.28 13.00
CA LYS A 130 4.38 -1.69 12.63
C LYS A 130 5.67 -2.45 12.92
N GLN A 131 5.54 -3.55 13.68
CA GLN A 131 6.65 -4.42 14.01
C GLN A 131 7.26 -5.10 12.77
N LYS A 132 6.43 -5.48 11.79
CA LYS A 132 6.91 -6.09 10.53
C LYS A 132 7.88 -5.19 9.77
N ILE A 133 7.65 -3.88 9.77
CA ILE A 133 8.56 -2.91 9.13
C ILE A 133 9.88 -2.82 9.89
N LYS A 134 9.84 -2.79 11.23
CA LYS A 134 11.06 -2.83 12.05
C LYS A 134 11.90 -4.07 11.77
N LYS A 135 11.24 -5.23 11.66
CA LYS A 135 11.87 -6.50 11.30
C LYS A 135 12.51 -6.42 9.90
N TYR A 136 11.79 -5.90 8.91
CA TYR A 136 12.32 -5.68 7.56
C TYR A 136 13.58 -4.80 7.55
N ILE A 137 13.58 -3.66 8.27
CA ILE A 137 14.76 -2.78 8.37
C ILE A 137 15.93 -3.54 8.99
N TYR A 138 15.70 -4.22 10.11
CA TYR A 138 16.72 -4.99 10.82
C TYR A 138 17.35 -6.07 9.93
N GLU A 139 16.53 -6.87 9.25
CA GLU A 139 17.00 -7.91 8.34
C GLU A 139 17.75 -7.31 7.15
N SER A 140 17.29 -6.18 6.61
CA SER A 140 17.97 -5.51 5.49
C SER A 140 19.36 -5.03 5.88
N ILE A 141 19.52 -4.50 7.10
CA ILE A 141 20.83 -4.10 7.64
C ILE A 141 21.70 -5.33 7.89
N TYR A 142 21.16 -6.34 8.58
CA TYR A 142 21.90 -7.55 8.95
C TYR A 142 22.43 -8.32 7.74
N PHE A 143 21.63 -8.40 6.67
CA PHE A 143 21.99 -9.11 5.43
C PHE A 143 22.54 -8.20 4.32
N ASN A 144 22.82 -6.92 4.59
CA ASN A 144 23.28 -5.93 3.60
C ASN A 144 22.40 -5.83 2.32
N ASN A 145 21.08 -5.94 2.47
CA ASN A 145 20.11 -5.96 1.37
C ASN A 145 19.42 -4.59 1.16
N PHE A 146 20.19 -3.51 1.02
CA PHE A 146 19.65 -2.13 0.96
C PHE A 146 18.85 -1.80 -0.31
N ASN A 147 18.96 -2.61 -1.36
CA ASN A 147 18.18 -2.45 -2.59
C ASN A 147 16.83 -3.18 -2.54
N ASN A 148 16.43 -3.71 -1.38
CA ASN A 148 15.13 -4.33 -1.22
C ASN A 148 14.01 -3.29 -1.07
N TYR A 149 12.79 -3.75 -1.35
CA TYR A 149 11.56 -2.99 -1.22
C TYR A 149 10.64 -3.65 -0.19
N TYR A 150 9.96 -2.83 0.59
CA TYR A 150 8.92 -3.23 1.51
C TYR A 150 7.54 -3.01 0.90
N TYR A 151 6.66 -3.98 1.09
CA TYR A 151 5.23 -3.90 0.80
C TYR A 151 4.49 -4.89 1.70
N GLU A 152 3.19 -4.63 1.91
CA GLU A 152 2.32 -5.58 2.63
C GLU A 152 1.84 -6.68 1.70
N GLU A 153 1.55 -7.85 2.25
CA GLU A 153 1.03 -9.00 1.49
C GLU A 153 -0.22 -8.64 0.66
N GLU A 154 -1.11 -7.82 1.21
CA GLU A 154 -2.29 -7.33 0.51
C GLU A 154 -1.95 -6.54 -0.77
N THR A 155 -0.85 -5.77 -0.76
CA THR A 155 -0.38 -5.04 -1.95
C THR A 155 0.03 -6.01 -3.06
N LEU A 156 0.74 -7.10 -2.71
CA LEU A 156 1.09 -8.14 -3.67
C LEU A 156 -0.15 -8.86 -4.19
N LEU A 157 -1.08 -9.25 -3.32
CA LEU A 157 -2.32 -9.89 -3.74
C LEU A 157 -3.12 -8.98 -4.69
N LYS A 158 -3.21 -7.68 -4.41
CA LYS A 158 -3.86 -6.70 -5.31
C LYS A 158 -3.19 -6.65 -6.68
N LEU A 159 -1.86 -6.62 -6.73
CA LEU A 159 -1.12 -6.69 -7.99
C LEU A 159 -1.50 -7.95 -8.78
N ILE A 160 -1.46 -9.11 -8.12
CA ILE A 160 -1.80 -10.39 -8.76
C ILE A 160 -3.25 -10.38 -9.27
N TYR A 161 -4.20 -9.85 -8.49
CA TYR A 161 -5.60 -9.73 -8.92
C TYR A 161 -5.75 -8.87 -10.18
N ILE A 162 -5.09 -7.71 -10.23
CA ILE A 162 -5.13 -6.80 -11.38
C ILE A 162 -4.54 -7.49 -12.61
N ILE A 163 -3.36 -8.10 -12.48
CA ILE A 163 -2.69 -8.77 -13.60
C ILE A 163 -3.47 -10.01 -14.04
N ALA A 164 -4.01 -10.82 -13.13
CA ALA A 164 -4.85 -11.96 -13.48
C ALA A 164 -6.08 -11.55 -14.27
N GLY A 165 -6.79 -10.51 -13.83
CA GLY A 165 -7.93 -9.95 -14.56
C GLY A 165 -7.55 -9.47 -15.97
N PHE A 166 -6.39 -8.81 -16.10
CA PHE A 166 -5.85 -8.37 -17.38
C PHE A 166 -5.52 -9.52 -18.31
N VAL A 167 -4.74 -10.50 -17.85
CA VAL A 167 -4.36 -11.68 -18.65
C VAL A 167 -5.59 -12.45 -19.09
N LYS A 168 -6.60 -12.59 -18.22
CA LYS A 168 -7.86 -13.24 -18.58
C LYS A 168 -8.59 -12.48 -19.69
N TYR A 169 -8.63 -11.15 -19.61
CA TYR A 169 -9.17 -10.31 -20.67
C TYR A 169 -8.38 -10.49 -21.97
N GLU A 170 -7.04 -10.46 -21.93
CA GLU A 170 -6.20 -10.72 -23.12
C GLU A 170 -6.56 -12.07 -23.74
N TYR A 171 -6.58 -13.14 -22.93
CA TYR A 171 -6.86 -14.50 -23.40
C TYR A 171 -8.23 -14.64 -24.09
N GLN A 172 -9.26 -14.00 -23.53
CA GLN A 172 -10.62 -14.02 -24.08
C GLN A 172 -10.75 -13.23 -25.40
N ASN A 173 -9.82 -12.33 -25.70
CA ASN A 173 -9.87 -11.43 -26.86
C ASN A 173 -8.76 -11.72 -27.88
N LEU A 174 -8.00 -12.80 -27.71
CA LEU A 174 -7.04 -13.26 -28.72
C LEU A 174 -7.78 -13.77 -29.96
N ASN A 175 -7.31 -13.37 -31.14
CA ASN A 175 -7.83 -13.91 -32.40
C ASN A 175 -7.41 -15.39 -32.51
N THR A 176 -8.39 -16.30 -32.48
CA THR A 176 -8.18 -17.75 -32.50
C THR A 176 -7.45 -18.26 -33.74
N GLU A 177 -7.41 -17.46 -34.81
CA GLU A 177 -6.75 -17.79 -36.08
C GLU A 177 -5.21 -17.64 -36.02
N ILE A 178 -4.66 -17.01 -34.97
CA ILE A 178 -3.21 -16.81 -34.78
C ILE A 178 -2.63 -17.84 -33.78
N ILE A 179 -3.45 -18.78 -33.29
CA ILE A 179 -3.18 -19.56 -32.05
C ILE A 179 -2.35 -20.84 -32.25
N ASP A 180 -1.96 -21.21 -33.47
CA ASP A 180 -1.18 -22.46 -33.66
C ASP A 180 0.19 -22.44 -32.93
N GLU A 181 0.71 -21.27 -32.55
CA GLU A 181 1.95 -21.10 -31.76
C GLU A 181 1.74 -20.73 -30.27
N ILE A 182 0.52 -20.37 -29.83
CA ILE A 182 0.22 -19.88 -28.46
C ILE A 182 -0.08 -21.02 -27.46
N ASN A 183 -0.14 -22.27 -27.92
CA ASN A 183 -0.24 -23.46 -27.07
C ASN A 183 0.90 -23.62 -26.03
N LEU A 184 1.88 -22.71 -26.02
CA LEU A 184 3.03 -22.70 -25.11
C LEU A 184 2.92 -21.76 -23.91
N LEU A 185 1.83 -21.00 -23.69
CA LEU A 185 1.74 -20.13 -22.51
C LEU A 185 0.38 -20.27 -21.83
N ASN A 186 0.34 -21.13 -20.81
CA ASN A 186 -0.85 -21.29 -19.97
C ASN A 186 -1.07 -20.08 -19.05
N TYR A 187 -2.29 -19.98 -18.54
CA TYR A 187 -2.75 -18.83 -17.75
C TYR A 187 -1.88 -18.51 -16.51
N PRO A 188 -1.50 -19.48 -15.65
CA PRO A 188 -0.59 -19.22 -14.52
C PRO A 188 0.75 -18.61 -14.95
N THR A 189 1.35 -19.15 -16.02
CA THR A 189 2.63 -18.69 -16.56
C THR A 189 2.52 -17.26 -17.09
N LEU A 190 1.43 -16.93 -17.80
CA LEU A 190 1.19 -15.58 -18.30
C LEU A 190 1.03 -14.56 -17.16
N VAL A 191 0.31 -14.91 -16.09
CA VAL A 191 0.20 -14.03 -14.91
C VAL A 191 1.56 -13.77 -14.29
N PHE A 192 2.39 -14.81 -14.13
CA PHE A 192 3.75 -14.67 -13.62
C PHE A 192 4.62 -13.79 -14.52
N ALA A 193 4.62 -14.04 -15.84
CA ALA A 193 5.37 -13.26 -16.81
C ALA A 193 4.96 -11.78 -16.80
N ASN A 194 3.67 -11.48 -16.76
CA ASN A 194 3.17 -10.11 -16.68
C ASN A 194 3.55 -9.40 -15.37
N ILE A 195 3.60 -10.12 -14.23
CA ILE A 195 4.16 -9.55 -13.00
C ILE A 195 5.65 -9.22 -13.18
N LYS A 196 6.45 -10.08 -13.83
CA LYS A 196 7.86 -9.78 -14.10
C LYS A 196 8.04 -8.59 -15.05
N LEU A 197 7.18 -8.45 -16.06
CA LEU A 197 7.17 -7.27 -16.93
C LEU A 197 6.77 -6.00 -16.18
N TYR A 198 5.87 -6.12 -15.21
CA TYR A 198 5.50 -5.04 -14.31
C TYR A 198 6.66 -4.63 -13.38
N GLU A 199 7.40 -5.60 -12.81
CA GLU A 199 8.61 -5.34 -12.02
C GLU A 199 9.66 -4.54 -12.82
N LYS A 200 9.80 -4.86 -14.11
CA LYS A 200 10.69 -4.18 -15.08
C LYS A 200 10.17 -2.84 -15.58
N GLY A 201 8.95 -2.43 -15.20
CA GLY A 201 8.34 -1.16 -15.63
C GLY A 201 7.87 -1.15 -17.09
N ILE A 202 7.80 -2.31 -17.74
CA ILE A 202 7.25 -2.47 -19.09
C ILE A 202 5.72 -2.39 -19.01
N ILE A 203 5.12 -3.07 -18.04
CA ILE A 203 3.71 -2.92 -17.71
C ILE A 203 3.58 -1.84 -16.65
N LYS A 204 2.66 -0.90 -16.87
CA LYS A 204 2.33 0.17 -15.91
C LYS A 204 0.84 0.12 -15.60
N ILE A 205 0.53 0.24 -14.31
CA ILE A 205 -0.85 0.30 -13.82
C ILE A 205 -1.13 1.75 -13.46
N PHE A 206 -2.29 2.26 -13.87
CA PHE A 206 -2.75 3.61 -13.55
C PHE A 206 -4.14 3.57 -12.95
N GLU A 207 -4.40 4.46 -12.01
CA GLU A 207 -5.74 4.70 -11.49
C GLU A 207 -6.24 6.07 -11.95
N GLU A 208 -7.31 6.09 -12.75
CA GLU A 208 -7.96 7.32 -13.22
C GLU A 208 -9.48 7.17 -13.14
N ASN A 209 -10.17 8.15 -12.55
CA ASN A 209 -11.64 8.19 -12.45
C ASN A 209 -12.27 6.89 -11.90
N ASN A 210 -11.69 6.32 -10.84
CA ASN A 210 -12.07 5.04 -10.23
C ASN A 210 -11.98 3.83 -11.19
N ARG A 211 -11.17 3.92 -12.24
CA ARG A 211 -10.86 2.81 -13.15
C ARG A 211 -9.37 2.51 -13.09
N ILE A 212 -9.05 1.24 -13.28
CA ILE A 212 -7.68 0.76 -13.40
C ILE A 212 -7.38 0.57 -14.89
N SER A 213 -6.33 1.23 -15.36
CA SER A 213 -5.83 1.12 -16.72
C SER A 213 -4.46 0.44 -16.71
N ILE A 214 -4.21 -0.41 -17.69
CA ILE A 214 -2.91 -1.08 -17.89
C ILE A 214 -2.35 -0.63 -19.22
N ILE A 215 -1.09 -0.18 -19.21
CA ILE A 215 -0.41 0.37 -20.38
C ILE A 215 0.94 -0.31 -20.53
N LEU A 216 1.27 -0.67 -21.77
CA LEU A 216 2.60 -1.14 -22.16
C LEU A 216 3.49 0.06 -22.47
N SER A 217 4.65 0.12 -21.84
CA SER A 217 5.63 1.18 -21.99
C SER A 217 6.97 0.58 -22.41
N LEU A 218 7.27 0.67 -23.71
CA LEU A 218 8.54 0.19 -24.27
C LEU A 218 9.73 1.08 -23.85
N ASN A 219 9.45 2.32 -23.41
CA ASN A 219 10.42 3.21 -22.77
C ASN A 219 10.45 2.93 -21.26
N SER A 220 10.94 1.75 -20.88
CA SER A 220 11.13 1.42 -19.47
C SER A 220 12.31 2.23 -18.90
N SER A 221 12.05 3.09 -17.92
CA SER A 221 13.10 3.57 -17.03
C SER A 221 13.50 2.40 -16.11
N ASN A 222 14.78 2.29 -15.76
CA ASN A 222 15.39 1.22 -14.94
C ASN A 222 14.86 1.16 -13.48
N GLN A 223 13.56 1.25 -13.26
CA GLN A 223 12.93 1.11 -11.95
C GLN A 223 12.52 -0.35 -11.74
N ASN A 224 13.53 -1.19 -11.49
CA ASN A 224 13.35 -2.58 -11.06
C ASN A 224 12.82 -2.60 -9.63
N ILE A 225 11.49 -2.54 -9.49
CA ILE A 225 10.82 -2.78 -8.21
C ILE A 225 10.56 -4.28 -8.14
N ILE A 226 11.45 -5.01 -7.48
CA ILE A 226 11.28 -6.45 -7.26
C ILE A 226 10.39 -6.61 -6.03
N PHE A 227 9.21 -7.20 -6.20
CA PHE A 227 8.34 -7.55 -5.08
C PHE A 227 9.02 -8.68 -4.31
N THR A 228 9.32 -9.81 -4.95
CA THR A 228 9.96 -10.92 -4.24
C THR A 228 11.10 -11.55 -5.03
N LYS A 229 12.22 -11.75 -4.35
CA LYS A 229 13.33 -12.59 -4.83
C LYS A 229 13.00 -14.09 -4.72
N ASN A 230 11.99 -14.46 -3.92
CA ASN A 230 11.50 -15.83 -3.80
C ASN A 230 10.38 -16.06 -4.82
N GLU A 231 10.73 -16.62 -5.97
CA GLU A 231 9.80 -16.90 -7.07
C GLU A 231 8.81 -18.02 -6.74
N SER A 232 9.22 -19.03 -5.97
CA SER A 232 8.33 -20.09 -5.51
C SER A 232 7.19 -19.53 -4.66
N LEU A 233 7.49 -18.58 -3.77
CA LEU A 233 6.47 -17.88 -3.00
C LEU A 233 5.53 -17.07 -3.91
N LEU A 234 6.08 -16.38 -4.92
CA LEU A 234 5.27 -15.64 -5.89
C LEU A 234 4.32 -16.56 -6.66
N LYS A 235 4.83 -17.66 -7.23
CA LYS A 235 4.04 -18.67 -7.94
C LYS A 235 2.92 -19.22 -7.04
N LYS A 236 3.22 -19.56 -5.79
CA LYS A 236 2.19 -19.97 -4.80
C LYS A 236 1.12 -18.91 -4.56
N LYS A 237 1.50 -17.64 -4.45
CA LYS A 237 0.53 -16.53 -4.29
C LYS A 237 -0.31 -16.30 -5.53
N ILE A 238 0.27 -16.50 -6.72
CA ILE A 238 -0.46 -16.46 -7.99
C ILE A 238 -1.55 -17.53 -8.00
N LEU A 239 -1.20 -18.79 -7.73
CA LEU A 239 -2.14 -19.90 -7.65
C LEU A 239 -3.29 -19.62 -6.67
N GLN A 240 -2.96 -19.12 -5.46
CA GLN A 240 -3.96 -18.74 -4.46
C GLN A 240 -5.00 -17.75 -4.99
N VAL A 241 -4.58 -16.79 -5.81
CA VAL A 241 -5.47 -15.76 -6.37
C VAL A 241 -6.25 -16.31 -7.57
N ILE A 242 -5.58 -16.93 -8.54
CA ILE A 242 -6.25 -17.39 -9.77
C ILE A 242 -7.25 -18.52 -9.50
N ASN A 243 -6.93 -19.46 -8.59
CA ASN A 243 -7.85 -20.54 -8.22
C ASN A 243 -9.11 -19.97 -7.54
N LYS A 244 -8.96 -18.88 -6.78
CA LYS A 244 -10.09 -18.18 -6.16
C LYS A 244 -10.94 -17.41 -7.18
N ILE A 245 -10.34 -16.90 -8.26
CA ILE A 245 -11.07 -16.19 -9.33
C ILE A 245 -11.85 -17.17 -10.19
N ASP A 246 -11.23 -18.29 -10.57
CA ASP A 246 -11.78 -19.19 -11.59
C ASP A 246 -12.52 -20.40 -11.01
N GLY A 247 -12.32 -20.72 -9.72
CA GLY A 247 -12.84 -21.95 -9.13
C GLY A 247 -12.19 -23.21 -9.70
N ILE A 248 -10.97 -23.08 -10.21
CA ILE A 248 -10.14 -24.15 -10.78
C ILE A 248 -8.99 -24.45 -9.81
N ASP A 249 -8.48 -25.69 -9.80
CA ASP A 249 -7.36 -26.11 -8.96
C ASP A 249 -6.03 -26.16 -9.73
N TYR A 250 -5.54 -25.00 -10.21
CA TYR A 250 -4.17 -24.93 -10.73
C TYR A 250 -3.16 -25.23 -9.62
N ASN A 251 -2.06 -25.89 -9.97
CA ASN A 251 -0.97 -26.28 -9.09
C ASN A 251 0.39 -25.76 -9.60
N ILE A 252 1.46 -26.09 -8.88
CA ILE A 252 2.80 -25.53 -9.17
C ILE A 252 3.39 -26.03 -10.49
N ASP A 253 2.98 -27.22 -10.93
CA ASP A 253 3.45 -27.85 -12.17
C ASP A 253 2.76 -27.24 -13.40
N ASP A 254 1.72 -26.42 -13.19
CA ASP A 254 1.10 -25.62 -14.25
C ASP A 254 1.92 -24.37 -14.60
N PHE A 255 3.06 -24.10 -13.97
CA PHE A 255 3.98 -23.07 -14.47
C PHE A 255 4.97 -23.71 -15.43
N LEU A 256 5.09 -23.14 -16.63
CA LEU A 256 6.15 -23.50 -17.56
C LEU A 256 7.48 -22.88 -17.10
N ASP A 257 8.57 -23.60 -17.35
CA ASP A 257 9.94 -23.21 -16.99
C ASP A 257 10.52 -22.16 -17.95
#